data_AF-A0A6L3IY84-F1
#
_entry.id   AF-A0A6L3IY84-F1
#
_cell.length_a   1.000
_cell.length_b   1.000
_cell.length_c   1.000
_cell.angle_alpha   90.00
_cell.angle_beta   90.00
_cell.angle_gamma   90.00
#
_symmetry.space_group_name_H-M   'P 1'
#
loop_
_entity.id
_entity.type
_entity.pdbx_description
1 polymer ?
#
loop_
_entity_poly.entity_id
_entity_poly.type
_entity_poly.pdbx_seq_one_letter_code
_entity_poly.pdbx_strand_id
1 'polypeptide(L)' 'RIAYDKAVDRYNVSRIVENDIREQAIAEGKAIGEAEGRAEGRLEGRLEIARKLKDSGFSIADIARIAELSPEEIDKL' A
#
# COMPACT_ATOMS: atom_id res chain seq x y z
N ARG A 1 -12.77 -48.39 13.80
CA ARG A 1 -13.03 -47.46 12.66
C ARG A 1 -13.43 -46.08 13.15
N ILE A 2 -14.47 -45.93 13.99
CA ILE A 2 -14.99 -44.62 14.48
C ILE A 2 -13.93 -43.64 15.06
N ALA A 3 -12.94 -44.12 15.81
CA ALA A 3 -11.89 -43.25 16.37
C ALA A 3 -10.89 -42.72 15.32
N TYR A 4 -10.67 -43.47 14.23
CA TYR A 4 -9.78 -43.08 13.14
C TYR A 4 -10.46 -42.00 12.27
N ASP A 5 -11.74 -42.17 11.95
CA ASP A 5 -12.53 -41.22 11.16
C ASP A 5 -12.64 -39.86 11.87
N LYS A 6 -12.89 -39.84 13.18
CA LYS A 6 -12.92 -38.58 13.97
C LYS A 6 -11.58 -37.86 14.02
N ALA A 7 -10.47 -38.59 14.03
CA ALA A 7 -9.13 -37.99 14.06
C ALA A 7 -8.76 -37.37 12.70
N VAL A 8 -9.11 -38.06 11.60
CA VAL A 8 -8.92 -37.56 10.24
C VAL A 8 -9.78 -36.32 9.98
N ASP A 9 -11.04 -36.31 10.41
CA ASP A 9 -11.92 -35.13 10.29
C ASP A 9 -11.37 -33.92 11.05
N ARG A 10 -10.88 -34.12 12.30
CA ARG A 10 -10.29 -33.03 13.08
C ARG A 10 -9.03 -32.47 12.42
N TYR A 11 -8.18 -33.33 11.88
CA TYR A 11 -6.97 -32.92 11.17
C TYR A 11 -7.31 -32.14 9.88
N ASN A 12 -8.28 -32.62 9.11
CA ASN A 12 -8.74 -31.93 7.91
C ASN A 12 -9.34 -30.55 8.21
N VAL A 13 -10.15 -30.42 9.26
CA VAL A 13 -10.71 -29.14 9.71
C VAL A 13 -9.61 -28.18 10.17
N SER A 14 -8.64 -28.64 10.96
CA SER A 14 -7.50 -27.81 11.41
C SER A 14 -6.72 -27.26 10.22
N ARG A 15 -6.45 -28.11 9.23
CA ARG A 15 -5.71 -27.73 8.03
C ARG A 15 -6.45 -26.72 7.14
N ILE A 16 -7.78 -26.84 7.03
CA ILE A 16 -8.60 -25.87 6.28
C ILE A 16 -8.53 -24.51 6.96
N VAL A 17 -8.74 -24.46 8.27
CA VAL A 17 -8.67 -23.21 9.04
C VAL A 17 -7.27 -22.56 8.94
N GLU A 18 -6.21 -23.35 9.05
CA GLU A 18 -4.83 -22.85 8.88
C GLU A 18 -4.57 -22.33 7.46
N ASN A 19 -5.13 -22.99 6.45
CA ASN A 19 -5.00 -22.57 5.06
C ASN A 19 -5.75 -21.25 4.82
N ASP A 20 -7.00 -21.14 5.28
CA ASP A 20 -7.82 -19.94 5.17
C ASP A 20 -7.14 -18.74 5.84
N ILE A 21 -6.62 -18.91 7.06
CA ILE A 21 -5.89 -17.84 7.78
C ILE A 21 -4.66 -17.39 6.98
N ARG A 22 -3.92 -18.33 6.39
CA ARG A 22 -2.74 -18.02 5.59
C ARG A 22 -3.10 -17.29 4.30
N GLU A 23 -4.15 -17.73 3.62
CA GLU A 23 -4.64 -17.08 2.41
C GLU A 23 -5.13 -15.65 2.69
N GLN A 24 -5.87 -15.46 3.79
CA GLN A 24 -6.29 -14.14 4.26
C GLN A 24 -5.09 -13.25 4.56
N ALA A 25 -4.10 -13.73 5.32
CA ALA A 25 -2.91 -12.96 5.64
C ALA A 25 -2.10 -12.54 4.40
N ILE A 26 -2.00 -13.43 3.39
CA ILE A 26 -1.35 -13.10 2.11
C ILE A 26 -2.15 -12.06 1.32
N ALA A 27 -3.48 -12.22 1.27
CA ALA A 27 -4.36 -11.29 0.58
C ALA A 27 -4.32 -9.89 1.22
N GLU A 28 -4.38 -9.81 2.55
CA GLU A 28 -4.25 -8.56 3.31
C GLU A 28 -2.89 -7.91 3.09
N GLY A 29 -1.80 -8.67 3.21
CA GLY A 29 -0.45 -8.16 2.99
C GLY A 29 -0.26 -7.61 1.57
N LYS A 30 -0.81 -8.28 0.55
CA LYS A 30 -0.78 -7.79 -0.83
C LYS A 30 -1.61 -6.52 -1.00
N ALA A 31 -2.81 -6.47 -0.42
CA ALA A 31 -3.68 -5.31 -0.51
C ALA A 31 -3.06 -4.07 0.15
N ILE A 32 -2.45 -4.24 1.34
CA ILE A 32 -1.73 -3.18 2.04
C ILE A 32 -0.54 -2.70 1.21
N GLY A 33 0.32 -3.61 0.75
CA GLY A 33 1.50 -3.24 -0.04
C GLY A 33 1.15 -2.53 -1.35
N GLU A 34 0.08 -2.95 -2.04
CA GLU A 34 -0.41 -2.24 -3.23
C GLU A 34 -0.98 -0.84 -2.90
N ALA A 35 -1.64 -0.68 -1.75
CA ALA A 35 -2.18 0.60 -1.34
C ALA A 35 -1.05 1.58 -0.95
N GLU A 36 -0.09 1.12 -0.16
CA GLU A 36 1.10 1.89 0.24
C GLU A 36 1.93 2.28 -0.98
N GLY A 37 2.30 1.32 -1.84
CA GLY A 37 3.09 1.61 -3.04
C GLY A 37 2.41 2.58 -4.01
N ARG A 38 1.08 2.52 -4.16
CA ARG A 38 0.34 3.53 -4.95
C ARG A 38 0.34 4.91 -4.30
N ALA A 39 0.26 4.97 -2.96
CA ALA A 39 0.30 6.24 -2.24
C ALA A 39 1.68 6.89 -2.33
N GLU A 40 2.73 6.11 -2.07
CA GLU A 40 4.13 6.54 -2.18
C GLU A 40 4.46 7.00 -3.60
N GLY A 41 4.17 6.20 -4.63
CA GLY A 41 4.47 6.56 -6.01
C GLY A 41 3.73 7.83 -6.48
N ARG A 42 2.49 8.05 -6.01
CA ARG A 42 1.78 9.31 -6.28
C ARG A 42 2.45 10.51 -5.61
N LEU A 43 2.90 10.35 -4.36
CA LEU A 43 3.59 11.42 -3.64
C LEU A 43 4.95 11.73 -4.27
N GLU A 44 5.75 10.70 -4.57
CA GLU A 44 7.04 10.86 -5.25
C GLU A 44 6.90 11.57 -6.59
N GLY A 45 5.91 11.17 -7.41
CA GLY A 45 5.63 11.84 -8.68
C GLY A 45 5.26 13.31 -8.52
N ARG A 46 4.45 13.66 -7.50
CA ARG A 46 4.11 15.07 -7.19
C ARG A 46 5.34 15.86 -6.77
N LEU A 47 6.20 15.29 -5.92
CA LEU A 47 7.44 15.92 -5.47
C LEU A 47 8.43 16.14 -6.64
N GLU A 48 8.55 15.16 -7.54
CA GLU A 48 9.40 15.27 -8.73
C GLU A 48 8.91 16.40 -9.66
N ILE A 49 7.60 16.48 -9.91
CA ILE A 49 7.00 17.56 -10.70
C ILE A 49 7.27 18.91 -10.03
N ALA A 50 7.01 19.02 -8.71
CA ALA A 50 7.24 20.26 -7.98
C ALA A 50 8.70 20.72 -8.03
N ARG A 51 9.65 19.78 -7.90
CA ARG A 51 11.09 20.08 -8.02
C ARG A 51 11.46 20.60 -9.40
N LYS A 52 10.99 19.95 -10.47
CA LYS A 52 11.25 20.41 -11.85
C LYS A 52 10.65 21.79 -12.13
N LEU A 53 9.46 22.08 -11.58
CA LEU A 53 8.82 23.39 -11.73
C LEU A 53 9.57 24.48 -10.94
N LYS A 54 10.05 24.17 -9.73
CA LYS A 54 10.90 25.06 -8.92
C LYS A 54 12.20 25.39 -9.66
N ASP A 55 12.87 24.37 -10.21
CA ASP A 55 14.08 24.54 -11.02
C ASP A 55 13.82 25.36 -12.29
N SER A 56 12.59 25.30 -12.83
CA SER A 56 12.15 26.08 -13.98
C SER A 56 11.71 27.51 -13.62
N GLY A 57 11.79 27.91 -12.35
CA GLY A 57 11.50 29.27 -11.87
C GLY A 57 10.02 29.59 -11.65
N PHE A 58 9.14 28.59 -11.54
CA PHE A 58 7.73 28.81 -11.23
C PHE A 58 7.54 29.34 -9.79
N SER A 59 6.47 30.12 -9.59
CA SER A 59 6.10 30.59 -8.25
C SER A 59 5.65 29.44 -7.36
N ILE A 60 5.91 29.52 -6.04
CA ILE A 60 5.45 28.50 -5.07
C ILE A 60 3.94 28.30 -5.16
N ALA A 61 3.17 29.38 -5.37
CA ALA A 61 1.72 29.32 -5.50
C ALA A 61 1.27 28.53 -6.74
N ASP A 62 1.94 28.70 -7.89
CA ASP A 62 1.66 27.93 -9.09
C ASP A 62 2.06 26.46 -8.94
N ILE A 63 3.20 26.20 -8.32
CA ILE A 63 3.67 24.84 -8.04
C ILE A 63 2.67 24.12 -7.13
N ALA A 64 2.20 24.77 -6.06
CA ALA A 64 1.22 24.21 -5.13
C ALA A 64 -0.06 23.80 -5.85
N ARG A 65 -0.54 24.65 -6.76
CA ARG A 65 -1.72 24.39 -7.59
C ARG A 65 -1.50 23.26 -8.60
N ILE A 66 -0.32 23.16 -9.22
CA ILE A 66 -0.04 22.17 -10.28
C ILE A 66 0.30 20.79 -9.69
N ALA A 67 1.16 20.75 -8.67
CA ALA A 67 1.62 19.52 -8.04
C ALA A 67 0.68 19.01 -6.94
N GLU A 68 -0.36 19.78 -6.60
CA GLU A 68 -1.29 19.48 -5.50
C GLU A 68 -0.55 19.21 -4.18
N LEU A 69 0.40 20.09 -3.86
CA LEU A 69 1.19 20.07 -2.63
C LEU A 69 0.97 21.38 -1.86
N SER A 70 1.20 21.34 -0.55
CA SER A 70 1.18 22.55 0.25
C SER A 70 2.39 23.45 -0.08
N PRO A 71 2.25 24.78 0.02
CA PRO A 71 3.37 25.70 -0.12
C PRO A 71 4.56 25.35 0.81
N GLU A 72 4.27 24.88 2.03
CA GLU A 72 5.26 24.49 3.02
C GLU A 72 6.07 23.25 2.60
N GLU A 73 5.44 22.29 1.91
CA GLU A 73 6.14 21.14 1.34
C GLU A 73 7.07 21.57 0.21
N ILE A 74 6.62 22.50 -0.64
CA ILE A 74 7.39 23.00 -1.79
C ILE A 74 8.58 23.87 -1.36
N ASP A 75 8.41 24.66 -0.29
CA ASP A 75 9.49 25.49 0.26
C ASP A 75 10.69 24.63 0.70
N LYS A 76 10.41 23.43 1.23
CA LYS A 76 11.38 22.45 1.74
C LYS A 76 12.07 21.59 0.65
N LEU A 77 11.56 21.59 -0.59
CA LEU A 77 12.14 20.84 -1.72
C LEU A 77 13.46 21.45 -2.23
#